data_AF-A0A917B6N5-F1
#
_entry.id   AF-A0A917B6N5-F1
#
_cell.length_a   1.000
_cell.length_b   1.000
_cell.length_c   1.000
_cell.angle_alpha   90.00
_cell.angle_beta   90.00
_cell.angle_gamma   90.00
#
_symmetry.space_group_name_H-M   'P 1'
#
loop_
_entity.id
_entity.type
_entity.pdbx_description
1 polymer ?
#
loop_
_entity_poly.entity_id
_entity_poly.type
_entity_poly.pdbx_seq_one_letter_code
_entity_poly.pdbx_strand_id
1 'polypeptide(L)' 'MPTLLTQCVNTIRYLEHDYDGESRIFIIGTDRHGRFLEIVAVPSPQPNRIIHADLLRPQFYHYL' A
#
# COMPACT_ATOMS: atom_id res chain seq x y z
N MET A 1 -7.79 0.09 13.37
CA MET A 1 -7.02 -0.31 12.18
C MET A 1 -7.99 -0.35 11.00
N PRO A 2 -7.97 0.62 10.08
CA PRO A 2 -8.93 0.66 8.98
C PRO A 2 -8.70 -0.52 8.01
N THR A 3 -9.79 -1.16 7.63
CA THR A 3 -9.91 -2.43 6.90
C THR A 3 -9.61 -2.27 5.40
N LEU A 4 -8.39 -1.84 5.04
CA LEU A 4 -8.16 -1.22 3.73
C LEU A 4 -7.82 -2.14 2.57
N LEU A 5 -7.53 -3.42 2.82
CA LEU A 5 -6.97 -4.25 1.77
C LEU A 5 -7.54 -5.67 1.82
N THR A 6 -8.71 -5.88 1.24
CA THR A 6 -9.19 -7.23 0.93
C THR A 6 -8.26 -7.98 -0.03
N GLN A 7 -7.40 -7.27 -0.76
CA GLN A 7 -6.38 -7.88 -1.65
C GLN A 7 -5.02 -8.12 -0.97
N CYS A 8 -4.70 -7.46 0.14
CA CYS A 8 -3.45 -7.67 0.86
C CYS A 8 -3.74 -8.49 2.12
N VAL A 9 -3.26 -9.73 2.13
CA VAL A 9 -3.47 -10.65 3.25
C VAL A 9 -2.43 -10.43 4.34
N ASN A 10 -1.25 -9.90 4.00
CA ASN A 10 -0.19 -9.62 4.95
C ASN A 10 0.62 -8.37 4.56
N THR A 11 0.64 -7.39 5.45
CA THR A 11 1.42 -6.16 5.31
C THR A 11 2.86 -6.39 5.80
N ILE A 12 3.82 -6.15 4.92
CA ILE A 12 5.26 -6.28 5.20
C ILE A 12 5.87 -4.92 5.53
N ARG A 13 5.42 -3.88 4.83
CA ARG A 13 5.86 -2.50 5.03
C ARG A 13 4.72 -1.52 4.92
N TYR A 14 4.88 -0.42 5.66
CA TYR A 14 3.98 0.71 5.69
C TYR A 14 4.84 1.98 5.79
N LEU A 15 4.67 2.91 4.86
CA LEU A 15 5.37 4.18 4.83
C LEU A 15 4.36 5.30 4.57
N GLU A 16 4.47 6.38 5.34
CA GLU A 16 3.72 7.61 5.10
C GLU A 16 4.65 8.64 4.46
N HIS A 17 4.18 9.25 3.38
CA HIS A 17 4.92 10.26 2.65
C HIS A 17 3.98 11.41 2.30
N ASP A 18 4.42 12.63 2.55
CA ASP A 18 3.78 13.81 1.98
C ASP A 18 4.25 14.00 0.54
N TYR A 19 3.30 14.01 -0.39
CA TYR A 19 3.54 14.29 -1.79
C TYR A 19 2.67 15.47 -2.21
N ASP A 20 3.29 16.61 -2.52
CA ASP A 20 2.59 17.84 -2.95
C ASP A 20 1.54 18.33 -1.92
N GLY A 21 1.85 18.18 -0.63
CA GLY A 21 0.95 18.54 0.47
C GLY A 21 -0.20 17.55 0.72
N GLU A 22 -0.28 16.45 -0.04
CA GLU A 22 -1.20 15.34 0.19
C GLU A 22 -0.46 14.19 0.87
N SER A 23 -0.91 13.82 2.06
CA SER A 23 -0.41 12.64 2.76
C SER A 23 -0.79 11.39 1.98
N ARG A 24 0.20 10.53 1.72
CA ARG A 24 0.02 9.25 1.04
C ARG A 24 0.64 8.15 1.86
N ILE A 25 0.02 6.99 1.74
CA ILE A 25 0.45 5.76 2.37
C ILE A 25 0.92 4.83 1.26
N PHE A 26 2.15 4.36 1.38
CA PHE A 26 2.68 3.27 0.59
C PHE A 26 2.74 2.00 1.43
N ILE A 27 2.19 0.90 0.90
CA ILE A 27 2.13 -0.39 1.56
C ILE A 27 2.78 -1.41 0.64
N ILE A 28 3.68 -2.22 1.20
CA ILE A 28 4.09 -3.48 0.59
C ILE A 28 3.45 -4.61 1.37
N GLY A 29 2.84 -5.54 0.66
CA GLY A 29 2.33 -6.74 1.27
C GLY A 29 2.20 -7.89 0.29
N THR A 30 1.36 -8.86 0.60
CA THR A 30 1.15 -10.04 -0.25
C THR A 30 -0.31 -10.27 -0.54
N ASP A 31 -0.60 -10.75 -1.75
CA ASP A 31 -1.93 -11.26 -2.08
C ASP A 31 -2.16 -12.67 -1.53
N ARG A 32 -3.38 -13.19 -1.73
CA ARG A 32 -3.75 -14.56 -1.31
C ARG A 32 -2.93 -15.68 -1.99
N HIS A 33 -2.17 -15.36 -3.03
CA HIS A 33 -1.30 -16.28 -3.75
C HIS A 33 0.19 -16.09 -3.39
N GLY A 34 0.50 -15.24 -2.41
CA GLY A 34 1.87 -14.94 -1.97
C GLY A 34 2.65 -14.02 -2.89
N ARG A 35 1.99 -13.38 -3.88
CA ARG A 35 2.63 -12.40 -4.75
C ARG A 35 2.78 -11.09 -4.01
N PHE A 36 3.96 -10.46 -4.08
CA PHE A 36 4.16 -9.15 -3.50
C PHE A 36 3.33 -8.10 -4.23
N LEU A 37 2.64 -7.28 -3.45
CA LEU A 37 1.87 -6.13 -3.91
C LEU A 37 2.51 -4.83 -3.43
N GLU A 38 2.48 -3.83 -4.29
CA GLU A 38 2.64 -2.43 -3.93
C GLU A 38 1.27 -1.75 -3.94
N ILE A 39 0.93 -1.02 -2.89
CA ILE A 39 -0.34 -0.29 -2.77
C ILE A 39 -0.03 1.14 -2.39
N VAL A 40 -0.63 2.10 -3.10
CA VAL A 40 -0.64 3.51 -2.70
C VAL A 40 -2.07 3.91 -2.36
N ALA A 41 -2.25 4.56 -1.21
CA ALA A 41 -3.53 5.07 -0.76
C ALA A 41 -3.40 6.48 -0.20
N VAL A 42 -4.48 7.25 -0.26
CA VAL A 42 -4.61 8.55 0.42
C VAL A 42 -5.46 8.36 1.67
N PRO A 43 -5.01 8.79 2.87
CA PRO A 43 -5.83 8.80 4.07
C PRO A 43 -7.13 9.59 3.83
N SER A 44 -8.27 8.99 4.16
CA SER A 44 -9.58 9.62 4.05
C SER A 44 -10.43 9.22 5.25
N PRO A 45 -11.36 10.07 5.73
CA PRO A 45 -12.11 9.82 6.97
C PRO A 45 -12.75 8.43 7.08
N GLN A 46 -13.17 7.83 5.96
CA GLN A 46 -13.51 6.41 5.79
C GLN A 46 -13.97 6.12 4.34
N PRO A 47 -13.48 5.07 3.65
CA PRO A 47 -12.16 4.42 3.75
C PRO A 47 -11.06 5.22 3.04
N ASN A 48 -9.78 4.92 3.32
CA ASN A 48 -8.66 5.41 2.49
C ASN A 48 -8.92 5.10 1.02
N ARG A 49 -8.61 6.08 0.18
CA ARG A 49 -8.77 5.96 -1.26
C ARG A 49 -7.54 5.27 -1.84
N ILE A 50 -7.69 4.04 -2.30
CA ILE A 50 -6.63 3.34 -3.03
C ILE A 50 -6.43 4.07 -4.37
N ILE A 51 -5.22 4.53 -4.62
CA ILE A 51 -4.83 5.08 -5.92
C ILE A 51 -4.51 3.92 -6.86
N HIS A 52 -3.68 2.97 -6.41
CA HIS A 52 -3.40 1.74 -7.15
C HIS A 52 -2.96 0.61 -6.23
N ALA A 53 -3.07 -0.62 -6.73
CA ALA A 53 -2.61 -1.85 -6.10
C ALA A 53 -2.08 -2.78 -7.20
N ASP A 54 -0.77 -2.82 -7.37
CA ASP A 54 -0.09 -3.55 -8.45
C ASP A 54 0.85 -4.63 -7.89
N LEU A 55 1.38 -5.49 -8.77
CA LEU A 55 2.50 -6.35 -8.40
C LEU A 55 3.73 -5.50 -8.07
N LEU A 56 4.42 -5.84 -6.98
CA LEU A 56 5.58 -5.10 -6.50
C LEU A 56 6.66 -5.00 -7.59
N ARG A 57 6.95 -3.77 -8.02
CA ARG A 57 7.96 -3.49 -9.04
C ARG A 57 9.37 -3.55 -8.46
N PRO A 58 10.38 -3.98 -9.25
CA PRO A 58 11.77 -4.11 -8.78
C PRO A 58 12.36 -2.83 -8.16
N GLN A 59 11.94 -1.66 -8.64
CA GLN A 59 12.39 -0.36 -8.12
C GLN A 59 12.03 -0.11 -6.65
N PHE A 60 11.16 -0.92 -6.05
CA PHE A 60 10.74 -0.81 -4.65
C PHE A 60 11.25 -1.95 -3.78
N TYR A 61 12.10 -2.83 -4.31
CA TYR A 61 12.66 -3.95 -3.54
C TYR A 61 13.58 -3.48 -2.41
N HIS A 62 14.11 -2.25 -2.47
CA HIS A 62 14.91 -1.66 -1.38
C HIS A 62 14.10 -1.37 -0.12
N TYR A 63 12.76 -1.43 -0.19
CA TYR A 63 11.89 -1.29 0.98
C TYR A 63 11.62 -2.61 1.69
N LEU A 64 11.93 -3.78 1.10
CA LEU A 64 11.73 -5.09 1.75
C LEU A 64 12.63 -5.26 2.98
#